data_AF-T1AI28-F1
#
_entry.id   AF-T1AI28-F1
#
_cell.length_a   1.000
_cell.length_b   1.000
_cell.length_c   1.000
_cell.angle_alpha   90.00
_cell.angle_beta   90.00
_cell.angle_gamma   90.00
#
_symmetry.space_group_name_H-M   'P 1'
#
loop_
_entity.id
_entity.type
_entity.pdbx_description
1 polymer ?
#
loop_
_entity_poly.entity_id
_entity_poly.type
_entity_poly.pdbx_seq_one_letter_code
_entity_poly.pdbx_strand_id
1 'polypeptide(L)'
;DIVVDALLGTGISGNPRHPYDQAIRQINSCKKTIVSVDVPSGMGNEITIVPQYTVTFSEKKDGMDERNSGKIVVVDIGIPEQVFRFAGPGDLIYYPLPRADSHKGMNGTLAIIGGIEYYGSAVIAAEGASGTGIDLVRIFTSGQNYQIIGSY
;
A
#
# COMPACT_ATOMS: atom_id res chain seq x y z
N ASP A 1 -15.57 -31.99 3.95
CA ASP A 1 -16.49 -31.16 4.75
C ASP A 1 -16.15 -29.68 4.69
N ILE A 2 -14.94 -29.26 5.07
CA ILE A 2 -14.51 -27.85 5.02
C ILE A 2 -13.11 -27.76 4.40
N VAL A 3 -12.80 -26.65 3.72
CA VAL A 3 -11.44 -26.27 3.29
C VAL A 3 -10.99 -25.06 4.11
N VAL A 4 -9.78 -25.14 4.68
CA VAL A 4 -9.15 -24.03 5.37
C VAL A 4 -8.12 -23.42 4.43
N ASP A 5 -8.36 -22.18 4.01
CA ASP A 5 -7.45 -21.39 3.21
C ASP A 5 -6.50 -20.60 4.13
N ALA A 6 -5.24 -21.04 4.15
CA ALA A 6 -4.13 -20.36 4.81
C ALA A 6 -2.90 -20.31 3.87
N LEU A 7 -3.14 -20.21 2.56
CA LEU A 7 -2.08 -20.29 1.55
C LEU A 7 -1.23 -19.02 1.50
N LEU A 8 -1.88 -17.86 1.49
CA LEU A 8 -1.28 -16.55 1.28
C LEU A 8 -1.99 -15.50 2.16
N GLY A 9 -1.21 -14.64 2.83
CA GLY A 9 -1.74 -13.52 3.62
C GLY A 9 -1.61 -12.17 2.90
N THR A 10 -1.57 -11.10 3.68
CA THR A 10 -1.46 -9.70 3.20
C THR A 10 -0.14 -9.37 2.49
N GLY A 11 0.91 -10.19 2.65
CA GLY A 11 2.25 -9.91 2.13
C GLY A 11 2.45 -10.18 0.63
N ILE A 12 1.40 -10.57 -0.10
CA ILE A 12 1.51 -10.82 -1.54
C ILE A 12 1.42 -9.53 -2.34
N SER A 13 2.18 -9.48 -3.44
CA SER A 13 2.09 -8.40 -4.42
C SER A 13 1.78 -8.97 -5.79
N GLY A 14 0.69 -8.50 -6.39
CA GLY A 14 0.18 -8.97 -7.68
C GLY A 14 -0.48 -10.36 -7.62
N ASN A 15 -0.91 -10.85 -8.79
CA ASN A 15 -1.60 -12.13 -8.92
C ASN A 15 -0.79 -13.30 -8.32
N PRO A 16 -1.42 -14.21 -7.55
CA PRO A 16 -0.81 -15.47 -7.14
C PRO A 16 -0.18 -16.21 -8.32
N ARG A 17 1.00 -16.78 -8.09
CA ARG A 17 1.75 -17.57 -9.08
C ARG A 17 1.62 -19.05 -8.78
N HIS A 18 1.98 -19.88 -9.75
CA HIS A 18 2.09 -21.33 -9.55
C HIS A 18 2.99 -21.68 -8.35
N PRO A 19 2.59 -22.61 -7.47
CA PRO A 19 1.40 -23.48 -7.56
C PRO A 19 0.11 -22.93 -6.94
N TYR A 20 0.14 -21.72 -6.36
CA TYR A 20 -0.98 -21.15 -5.61
C TYR A 20 -2.17 -20.81 -6.50
N ASP A 21 -1.93 -20.27 -7.69
CA ASP A 21 -3.00 -19.96 -8.64
C ASP A 21 -3.86 -21.19 -9.00
N GLN A 22 -3.23 -22.33 -9.23
CA GLN A 22 -3.88 -23.59 -9.53
C GLN A 22 -4.65 -24.11 -8.31
N ALA A 23 -4.02 -24.08 -7.13
CA ALA A 23 -4.68 -24.47 -5.89
C ALA A 23 -5.94 -23.62 -5.63
N ILE A 24 -5.84 -22.30 -5.79
CA ILE A 24 -6.97 -21.37 -5.61
C ILE A 24 -8.14 -21.73 -6.54
N ARG A 25 -7.87 -21.99 -7.83
CA ARG A 25 -8.91 -22.39 -8.79
C ARG A 25 -9.56 -23.72 -8.42
N GLN A 26 -8.78 -24.69 -7.94
CA GLN A 26 -9.29 -25.98 -7.48
C GLN A 26 -10.13 -25.84 -6.20
N ILE A 27 -9.69 -25.02 -5.25
CA ILE A 27 -10.43 -24.77 -4.01
C ILE A 27 -11.76 -24.09 -4.30
N ASN A 28 -11.77 -23.02 -5.11
CA ASN A 28 -13.01 -22.33 -5.48
C ASN A 28 -14.02 -23.23 -6.20
N SER A 29 -13.55 -24.26 -6.91
CA SER A 29 -14.43 -25.21 -7.62
C SER A 29 -14.89 -26.40 -6.78
N CYS A 30 -14.36 -26.62 -5.57
CA CYS A 30 -14.56 -27.86 -4.81
C CYS A 30 -15.95 -28.02 -4.14
N LYS A 31 -16.86 -27.04 -4.26
CA LYS A 31 -18.23 -27.01 -3.66
C LYS A 31 -18.28 -27.28 -2.15
N LYS A 32 -17.17 -27.15 -1.44
CA LYS A 32 -17.09 -27.26 0.03
C LYS A 32 -17.15 -25.87 0.64
N THR A 33 -17.48 -25.80 1.93
CA THR A 33 -17.33 -24.57 2.69
C THR A 33 -15.85 -24.21 2.80
N ILE A 34 -15.51 -22.98 2.46
CA ILE A 34 -14.15 -22.43 2.54
C ILE A 34 -14.11 -21.41 3.67
N VAL A 35 -13.12 -21.56 4.54
CA VAL A 35 -12.80 -20.63 5.62
C VAL A 35 -11.39 -20.10 5.39
N SER A 36 -11.25 -18.80 5.13
CA SER A 36 -9.96 -18.15 4.96
C SER A 36 -9.41 -17.64 6.29
N VAL A 37 -8.09 -17.68 6.41
CA VAL A 37 -7.34 -17.23 7.58
C VAL A 37 -6.66 -15.90 7.26
N ASP A 38 -6.86 -14.91 8.12
CA ASP A 38 -6.45 -13.51 8.00
C ASP A 38 -7.14 -12.75 6.85
N VAL A 39 -6.88 -13.15 5.62
CA VAL A 39 -7.48 -12.63 4.38
C VAL A 39 -7.66 -13.80 3.38
N PRO A 40 -8.61 -13.72 2.44
CA PRO A 40 -8.66 -14.68 1.34
C PRO A 40 -7.35 -14.68 0.56
N SER A 41 -6.77 -15.85 0.31
CA SER A 41 -5.55 -15.94 -0.48
C SER A 41 -5.75 -15.33 -1.87
N GLY A 42 -4.94 -14.33 -2.22
CA GLY A 42 -5.09 -13.60 -3.48
C GLY A 42 -5.97 -12.34 -3.42
N MET A 43 -6.49 -11.96 -2.25
CA MET A 43 -7.38 -10.79 -2.09
C MET A 43 -6.80 -9.54 -2.77
N GLY A 44 -7.67 -8.82 -3.51
CA GLY A 44 -7.28 -7.63 -4.28
C GLY A 44 -6.72 -7.93 -5.67
N ASN A 45 -6.59 -9.21 -6.05
CA ASN A 45 -6.10 -9.64 -7.36
C ASN A 45 -7.18 -10.41 -8.13
N GLU A 46 -6.90 -10.72 -9.41
CA GLU A 46 -7.84 -11.44 -10.27
C GLU A 46 -8.01 -12.90 -9.83
N ILE A 47 -6.94 -13.51 -9.32
CA ILE A 47 -6.95 -14.89 -8.79
C ILE A 47 -7.01 -14.80 -7.27
N THR A 48 -8.20 -15.00 -6.71
CA THR A 48 -8.44 -14.97 -5.26
C THR A 48 -9.36 -16.09 -4.82
N ILE A 49 -9.21 -16.55 -3.58
CA ILE A 49 -10.18 -17.41 -2.91
C ILE A 49 -11.48 -16.64 -2.69
N VAL A 50 -12.61 -17.34 -2.83
CA VAL A 50 -13.96 -16.82 -2.54
C VAL A 50 -14.54 -17.61 -1.36
N PRO A 51 -14.28 -17.18 -0.11
CA PRO A 51 -14.67 -17.94 1.06
C PRO A 51 -16.10 -17.63 1.52
N GLN A 52 -16.68 -18.52 2.32
CA GLN A 52 -17.93 -18.23 3.04
C GLN A 52 -17.65 -17.52 4.37
N TYR A 53 -16.48 -17.74 4.96
CA TYR A 53 -16.04 -17.13 6.22
C TYR A 53 -14.58 -16.73 6.13
N THR A 54 -14.22 -15.60 6.75
CA THR A 54 -12.82 -15.25 6.96
C THR A 54 -12.59 -14.94 8.42
N VAL A 55 -11.64 -15.63 9.04
CA VAL A 55 -11.21 -15.38 10.42
C VAL A 55 -9.98 -14.50 10.38
N THR A 56 -10.12 -13.25 10.80
CA THR A 56 -9.07 -12.24 10.72
C THR A 56 -8.59 -11.82 12.11
N PHE A 57 -7.34 -11.41 12.24
CA PHE A 57 -6.73 -11.17 13.54
C PHE A 57 -6.72 -9.69 13.93
N SER A 58 -7.13 -9.41 15.16
CA SER A 58 -7.15 -8.11 15.84
C SER A 58 -8.08 -7.06 15.23
N GLU A 59 -7.96 -6.81 13.93
CA GLU A 59 -8.78 -5.86 13.19
C GLU A 59 -9.09 -6.39 11.78
N LYS A 60 -10.14 -5.82 11.20
CA LYS A 60 -10.49 -6.02 9.80
C LYS A 60 -9.44 -5.33 8.91
N LYS A 61 -8.96 -6.03 7.88
CA LYS A 61 -7.99 -5.47 6.94
C LYS A 61 -8.67 -4.53 5.94
N ASP A 62 -7.92 -3.54 5.49
CA ASP A 62 -8.38 -2.62 4.46
C ASP A 62 -8.83 -3.37 3.20
N GLY A 63 -9.94 -2.93 2.63
CA GLY A 63 -10.55 -3.55 1.45
C GLY A 63 -11.37 -4.80 1.72
N MET A 64 -11.33 -5.42 2.91
CA MET A 64 -12.20 -6.56 3.21
C MET A 64 -13.67 -6.13 3.19
N ASP A 65 -14.54 -6.95 2.63
CA ASP A 65 -16.00 -6.84 2.76
C ASP A 65 -16.67 -8.21 2.63
N GLU A 66 -17.98 -8.28 2.79
CA GLU A 66 -18.70 -9.55 2.70
C GLU A 66 -18.66 -10.16 1.29
N ARG A 67 -18.41 -9.34 0.25
CA ARG A 67 -18.36 -9.80 -1.15
C ARG A 67 -17.06 -10.53 -1.45
N ASN A 68 -15.94 -10.06 -0.90
CA ASN A 68 -14.63 -10.68 -1.12
C ASN A 68 -14.19 -11.64 -0.02
N SER A 69 -14.69 -11.48 1.21
CA SER A 69 -14.23 -12.23 2.39
C SER A 69 -15.33 -13.05 3.08
N GLY A 70 -16.55 -13.05 2.56
CA GLY A 70 -17.68 -13.72 3.19
C GLY A 70 -17.97 -13.14 4.58
N LYS A 71 -18.46 -13.96 5.51
CA LYS A 71 -18.68 -13.52 6.90
C LYS A 71 -17.34 -13.35 7.61
N ILE A 72 -17.01 -12.11 7.99
CA ILE A 72 -15.76 -11.75 8.65
C ILE A 72 -15.91 -11.95 10.17
N VAL A 73 -15.00 -12.71 10.76
CA VAL A 73 -14.89 -12.91 12.21
C VAL A 73 -13.55 -12.35 12.66
N VAL A 74 -13.57 -11.28 13.45
CA VAL A 74 -12.35 -10.69 14.02
C VAL A 74 -12.05 -11.40 15.35
N VAL A 75 -10.86 -11.97 15.46
CA VAL A 75 -10.39 -12.68 16.66
C VAL A 75 -9.29 -11.87 17.33
N ASP A 76 -9.46 -11.62 18.62
CA ASP A 76 -8.40 -11.08 19.47
C ASP A 76 -7.31 -12.13 19.68
N ILE A 77 -6.08 -11.80 19.28
CA ILE A 77 -4.88 -12.63 19.43
C ILE A 77 -3.93 -12.11 20.52
N GLY A 78 -4.38 -11.17 21.35
CA GLY A 78 -3.63 -10.63 22.48
C GLY A 78 -2.72 -9.45 22.14
N ILE A 79 -3.03 -8.68 21.09
CA ILE A 79 -2.29 -7.44 20.81
C ILE A 79 -2.63 -6.42 21.91
N PRO A 80 -1.63 -5.87 22.64
CA PRO A 80 -1.89 -4.90 23.70
C PRO A 80 -2.60 -3.66 23.16
N GLU A 81 -3.56 -3.13 23.93
CA GLU A 81 -4.35 -1.95 23.52
C GLU A 81 -3.47 -0.74 23.19
N GLN A 82 -2.32 -0.61 23.87
CA GLN A 82 -1.35 0.45 23.64
C GLN A 82 -0.82 0.49 22.20
N VAL A 83 -0.74 -0.67 21.52
CA VAL A 83 -0.29 -0.73 20.13
C VAL A 83 -1.28 0.00 19.23
N PHE A 84 -2.58 -0.18 19.41
CA PHE A 84 -3.59 0.53 18.62
C PHE A 84 -3.65 2.03 18.93
N ARG A 85 -3.28 2.43 20.14
CA ARG A 85 -3.27 3.85 20.54
C ARG A 85 -2.01 4.60 20.09
N PHE A 86 -0.86 3.93 20.06
CA PHE A 86 0.44 4.57 19.83
C PHE A 86 1.11 4.19 18.51
N ALA A 87 0.73 3.07 17.89
CA ALA A 87 1.13 2.74 16.53
C ALA A 87 0.08 3.25 15.54
N GLY A 88 0.55 3.76 14.41
CA GLY A 88 -0.31 4.37 13.41
C GLY A 88 0.42 5.46 12.64
N PRO A 89 -0.28 6.25 11.82
CA PRO A 89 0.32 7.34 11.05
C PRO A 89 0.96 8.44 11.91
N GLY A 90 0.62 8.53 13.21
CA GLY A 90 1.16 9.56 14.11
C GLY A 90 0.83 10.95 13.59
N ASP A 91 1.82 11.86 13.61
CA ASP A 91 1.64 13.23 13.13
C ASP A 91 1.40 13.34 11.61
N LEU A 92 1.57 12.26 10.83
CA LEU A 92 1.25 12.26 9.39
C LEU A 92 -0.25 12.46 9.14
N ILE A 93 -1.13 12.27 10.14
CA ILE A 93 -2.55 12.63 10.00
C ILE A 93 -2.76 14.13 9.78
N TYR A 94 -1.82 14.96 10.22
CA TYR A 94 -1.82 16.41 10.02
C TYR A 94 -1.05 16.82 8.76
N TYR A 95 -0.57 15.85 7.97
CA TYR A 95 0.14 16.14 6.74
C TYR A 95 -0.77 16.90 5.77
N PRO A 96 -0.37 18.10 5.29
CA PRO A 96 -1.23 18.94 4.48
C PRO A 96 -1.30 18.41 3.04
N LEU A 97 -2.25 17.52 2.78
CA LEU A 97 -2.49 17.03 1.43
C LEU A 97 -3.12 18.15 0.56
N PRO A 98 -2.69 18.28 -0.70
CA PRO A 98 -3.33 19.19 -1.67
C PRO A 98 -4.83 18.95 -1.76
N ARG A 99 -5.61 20.03 -1.76
CA ARG A 99 -7.06 19.94 -1.94
C ARG A 99 -7.40 19.58 -3.39
N ALA A 100 -8.55 18.93 -3.58
CA ALA A 100 -9.03 18.56 -4.92
C ALA A 100 -9.26 19.77 -5.85
N ASP A 101 -9.54 20.95 -5.28
CA ASP A 101 -9.71 22.21 -5.98
C ASP A 101 -8.43 23.08 -6.03
N SER A 102 -7.29 22.56 -5.56
CA SER A 102 -6.02 23.28 -5.60
C SER A 102 -5.42 23.34 -7.00
N HIS A 103 -4.65 24.39 -7.28
CA HIS A 103 -3.94 24.60 -8.53
C HIS A 103 -2.48 24.93 -8.27
N LYS A 104 -1.66 24.80 -9.33
CA LYS A 104 -0.21 25.08 -9.29
C LYS A 104 0.10 26.43 -8.65
N GLY A 105 0.85 26.41 -7.56
CA GLY A 105 1.26 27.55 -6.74
C GLY A 105 0.55 27.63 -5.38
N MET A 106 -0.49 26.82 -5.14
CA MET A 106 -1.25 26.82 -3.88
C MET A 106 -0.69 25.87 -2.82
N ASN A 107 0.07 24.84 -3.23
CA ASN A 107 0.62 23.81 -2.34
C ASN A 107 2.12 24.03 -2.06
N GLY A 108 2.60 25.25 -2.27
CA GLY A 108 3.95 25.67 -1.93
C GLY A 108 4.97 25.55 -3.06
N THR A 109 6.17 26.03 -2.77
CA THR A 109 7.31 26.04 -3.68
C THR A 109 8.57 25.77 -2.87
N LEU A 110 9.39 24.84 -3.34
CA LEU A 110 10.70 24.54 -2.77
C LEU A 110 11.81 24.99 -3.71
N ALA A 111 12.82 25.61 -3.13
CA ALA A 111 14.10 25.87 -3.77
C ALA A 111 15.15 24.92 -3.19
N ILE A 112 15.77 24.11 -4.04
CA ILE A 112 16.92 23.25 -3.69
C ILE A 112 18.16 23.91 -4.26
N ILE A 113 19.08 24.32 -3.39
CA ILE A 113 20.38 24.89 -3.80
C ILE A 113 21.43 23.82 -3.55
N GLY A 114 21.93 23.19 -4.61
CA GLY A 114 22.81 22.04 -4.46
C GLY A 114 23.09 21.32 -5.76
N GLY A 115 23.72 20.14 -5.66
CA GLY A 115 24.09 19.36 -6.84
C GLY A 115 25.22 19.97 -7.67
N ILE A 116 26.11 20.76 -7.05
CA ILE A 116 27.28 21.35 -7.72
C ILE A 116 28.35 20.29 -7.97
N GLU A 117 28.81 19.60 -6.92
CA GLU A 117 29.79 18.52 -7.04
C GLU A 117 29.09 17.19 -7.34
N TYR A 118 27.98 16.91 -6.66
CA TYR A 118 27.20 15.68 -6.80
C TYR A 118 25.79 15.98 -7.30
N TYR A 119 25.61 16.15 -8.61
CA TYR A 119 24.32 16.52 -9.22
C TYR A 119 23.15 15.61 -8.80
N GLY A 120 23.41 14.29 -8.62
CA GLY A 120 22.40 13.33 -8.19
C GLY A 120 21.77 13.63 -6.83
N SER A 121 22.48 14.32 -5.93
CA SER A 121 21.92 14.74 -4.63
C SER A 121 20.72 15.68 -4.79
N ALA A 122 20.81 16.63 -5.73
CA ALA A 122 19.74 17.57 -6.02
C ALA A 122 18.56 16.89 -6.73
N VAL A 123 18.84 15.93 -7.62
CA VAL A 123 17.81 15.12 -8.30
C VAL A 123 17.02 14.30 -7.28
N ILE A 124 17.70 13.51 -6.43
CA ILE A 124 17.03 12.66 -5.43
C ILE A 124 16.20 13.50 -4.46
N ALA A 125 16.72 14.64 -4.01
CA ALA A 125 15.98 15.55 -3.14
C ALA A 125 14.75 16.16 -3.85
N ALA A 126 14.86 16.49 -5.13
CA ALA A 126 13.77 17.06 -5.91
C ALA A 126 12.67 16.05 -6.22
N GLU A 127 13.03 14.84 -6.58
CA GLU A 127 12.09 13.72 -6.78
C GLU A 127 11.37 13.39 -5.48
N GLY A 128 12.11 13.28 -4.38
CA GLY A 128 11.56 13.08 -3.05
C GLY A 128 10.54 14.16 -2.69
N ALA A 129 10.89 15.44 -2.88
CA ALA A 129 10.00 16.56 -2.61
C ALA A 129 8.75 16.58 -3.52
N SER A 130 8.90 16.26 -4.80
CA SER A 130 7.78 16.19 -5.75
C SER A 130 6.75 15.13 -5.34
N GLY A 131 7.19 14.04 -4.70
CA GLY A 131 6.32 13.00 -4.16
C GLY A 131 5.52 13.41 -2.91
N THR A 132 5.76 14.59 -2.33
CA THR A 132 5.11 15.02 -1.08
C THR A 132 3.92 15.97 -1.31
N GLY A 133 3.55 16.28 -2.55
CA GLY A 133 2.40 17.15 -2.85
C GLY A 133 2.73 18.63 -2.94
N ILE A 134 4.01 19.00 -3.04
CA ILE A 134 4.42 20.37 -3.37
C ILE A 134 4.24 20.65 -4.86
N ASP A 135 3.82 21.87 -5.24
CA ASP A 135 3.51 22.17 -6.65
C ASP A 135 4.76 22.43 -7.50
N LEU A 136 5.80 22.98 -6.90
CA LEU A 136 6.95 23.52 -7.62
C LEU A 136 8.23 23.23 -6.87
N VAL A 137 9.08 22.40 -7.46
CA VAL A 137 10.46 22.20 -7.03
C VAL A 137 11.39 22.87 -8.03
N ARG A 138 12.25 23.75 -7.54
CA ARG A 138 13.25 24.48 -8.35
C ARG A 138 14.63 24.13 -7.87
N ILE A 139 15.46 23.60 -8.76
CA ILE A 139 16.86 23.31 -8.47
C ILE A 139 17.74 24.46 -8.95
N PHE A 140 18.56 24.99 -8.05
CA PHE A 140 19.59 25.97 -8.31
C PHE A 140 20.94 25.26 -8.18
N THR A 141 21.63 25.11 -9.32
CA THR A 141 22.91 24.37 -9.43
C THR A 141 23.91 25.15 -10.30
N SER A 142 25.11 24.57 -10.52
CA SER A 142 26.05 25.08 -11.50
C SER A 142 25.53 24.88 -12.94
N GLY A 143 25.87 25.81 -13.84
CA GLY A 143 25.45 25.72 -15.25
C GLY A 143 25.93 24.45 -15.96
N GLN A 144 27.06 23.88 -15.51
CA GLN A 144 27.61 22.62 -16.04
C GLN A 144 26.65 21.43 -15.81
N ASN A 145 25.93 21.42 -14.70
CA ASN A 145 25.04 20.32 -14.33
C ASN A 145 23.59 20.54 -14.78
N TYR A 146 23.25 21.71 -15.32
CA TYR A 146 21.87 22.06 -15.70
C TYR A 146 21.25 21.03 -16.65
N GLN A 147 21.94 20.67 -17.74
CA GLN A 147 21.39 19.71 -18.70
C GLN A 147 21.28 18.30 -18.14
N ILE A 148 22.23 17.90 -17.29
CA ILE A 148 22.23 16.57 -16.67
C ILE A 148 21.03 16.46 -15.71
N ILE A 149 20.87 17.44 -14.82
CA ILE A 149 19.75 17.48 -13.88
C ILE A 149 18.41 17.60 -14.61
N GLY A 150 18.32 18.44 -15.64
CA GLY A 150 17.09 18.63 -16.43
C GLY A 150 16.70 17.47 -17.34
N SER A 151 17.48 16.39 -17.36
CA SER A 151 17.15 15.16 -18.12
C SER A 151 16.44 14.09 -17.30
N TYR A 152 16.37 14.27 -15.98
CA TYR A 152 15.53 13.50 -15.06
C TYR A 152 14.13 14.11 -15.04
#